data_AF-A0A819U503-F1
#
_entry.id   AF-A0A819U503-F1
#
_cell.length_a   1.000
_cell.length_b   1.000
_cell.length_c   1.000
_cell.angle_alpha   90.00
_cell.angle_beta   90.00
_cell.angle_gamma   90.00
#
_symmetry.space_group_name_H-M   'P 1'
#
loop_
_entity.id
_entity.type
_entity.pdbx_description
1 polymer ?
#
loop_
_entity_poly.entity_id
_entity_poly.type
_entity_poly.pdbx_seq_one_letter_code
_entity_poly.pdbx_strand_id
1 'polypeptide(L)'
;MVACETRWVERNVAIETFLELYIPISNTLDVLRIDGDSTSEQLYHPINSFETIICACIACFLLGEITPISRLLQTPTIDFGIAHHHVSSLLKTFDTREANAVDYFKNIVFEQAKEIAKELFVQPTASRTYQRRHGQHILDPEEFYRDQVFLHFLRELKTHVDKRLPIFGQTRIQLLTQLRPEHITSTNCSMTELYKKLKDNFFDHLPGPLQLFGELEKWKNE
;
A
#
# COMPACT_ATOMS: atom_id res chain seq x y z
N MET A 1 15.83 -4.54 -16.89
CA MET A 1 14.46 -4.83 -17.34
C MET A 1 13.55 -3.84 -16.62
N VAL A 2 13.14 -2.76 -17.31
CA VAL A 2 12.31 -1.71 -16.71
C VAL A 2 10.91 -2.27 -16.56
N ALA A 3 10.46 -2.52 -15.32
CA ALA A 3 9.08 -2.91 -15.08
C ALA A 3 8.17 -1.74 -15.46
N CYS A 4 7.24 -1.97 -16.39
CA CYS A 4 6.22 -0.99 -16.78
C CYS A 4 5.46 -0.51 -15.52
N GLU A 5 5.19 0.79 -15.39
CA GLU A 5 4.55 1.39 -14.22
C GLU A 5 3.14 0.82 -13.93
N THR A 6 2.45 0.30 -14.95
CA THR A 6 1.16 -0.40 -14.83
C THR A 6 1.25 -1.77 -14.14
N ARG A 7 2.44 -2.37 -14.05
CA ARG A 7 2.64 -3.74 -13.52
C ARG A 7 2.58 -3.82 -11.99
N TRP A 8 2.54 -2.70 -11.27
CA TRP A 8 2.47 -2.71 -9.80
C TRP A 8 1.15 -3.30 -9.29
N VAL A 9 0.03 -2.91 -9.91
CA VAL A 9 -1.30 -3.45 -9.57
C VAL A 9 -1.38 -4.93 -9.92
N GLU A 10 -0.89 -5.31 -11.11
CA GLU A 10 -0.83 -6.71 -11.54
C GLU A 10 0.02 -7.57 -10.61
N ARG A 11 1.12 -7.03 -10.07
CA ARG A 11 1.97 -7.73 -9.11
C ARG A 11 1.25 -7.99 -7.78
N ASN A 12 0.49 -7.01 -7.28
CA ASN A 12 -0.30 -7.20 -6.06
C ASN A 12 -1.38 -8.28 -6.27
N VAL A 13 -2.09 -8.21 -7.40
CA VAL A 13 -3.07 -9.23 -7.79
C VAL A 13 -2.41 -10.61 -7.91
N ALA A 14 -1.21 -10.70 -8.49
CA ALA A 14 -0.50 -11.98 -8.59
C ALA A 14 -0.14 -12.58 -7.22
N ILE A 15 0.22 -11.76 -6.23
CA ILE A 15 0.49 -12.24 -4.86
C ILE A 15 -0.80 -12.73 -4.19
N GLU A 16 -1.90 -11.99 -4.36
CA GLU A 16 -3.22 -12.37 -3.88
C GLU A 16 -3.66 -13.72 -4.48
N THR A 17 -3.64 -13.84 -5.82
CA THR A 17 -3.96 -15.10 -6.52
C THR A 17 -3.00 -16.24 -6.12
N PHE A 18 -1.73 -15.95 -5.89
CA PHE A 18 -0.77 -16.95 -5.42
C PHE A 18 -1.14 -17.49 -4.02
N LEU A 19 -1.61 -16.64 -3.11
CA LEU A 19 -2.10 -17.08 -1.80
C LEU A 19 -3.42 -17.85 -1.90
N GLU A 20 -4.36 -17.42 -2.75
CA GLU A 20 -5.62 -18.15 -2.97
C GLU A 20 -5.37 -19.57 -3.49
N LEU A 21 -4.33 -19.72 -4.31
CA LEU A 21 -3.94 -21.00 -4.92
C LEU A 21 -2.79 -21.69 -4.18
N TYR A 22 -2.45 -21.25 -2.96
CA TYR A 22 -1.23 -21.72 -2.29
C TYR A 22 -1.21 -23.24 -2.08
N ILE A 23 -2.31 -23.78 -1.55
CA ILE A 23 -2.49 -25.22 -1.30
C ILE A 23 -2.44 -26.03 -2.61
N PRO A 24 -3.25 -25.72 -3.65
CA PRO A 24 -3.18 -26.47 -4.90
C PRO A 24 -1.82 -26.35 -5.59
N ILE A 25 -1.14 -25.20 -5.49
CA ILE A 25 0.24 -25.04 -5.99
C ILE A 25 1.18 -26.01 -5.27
N SER A 26 1.15 -26.04 -3.95
CA SER A 26 1.98 -26.93 -3.15
C SER A 26 1.74 -28.41 -3.48
N ASN A 27 0.48 -28.82 -3.54
CA ASN A 27 0.10 -30.20 -3.89
C ASN A 27 0.56 -30.58 -5.30
N THR A 28 0.41 -29.66 -6.26
CA THR A 28 0.88 -29.88 -7.64
C THR A 28 2.38 -30.05 -7.69
N LEU A 29 3.13 -29.23 -6.94
CA LEU A 29 4.59 -29.37 -6.85
C LEU A 29 5.01 -30.70 -6.22
N ASP A 30 4.28 -31.22 -5.23
CA ASP A 30 4.58 -32.54 -4.64
C ASP A 30 4.39 -33.66 -5.66
N VAL A 31 3.29 -33.64 -6.41
CA VAL A 31 3.01 -34.63 -7.47
C VAL A 31 4.11 -34.61 -8.53
N LEU A 32 4.40 -33.44 -9.09
CA LEU A 32 5.43 -33.30 -10.14
C LEU A 32 6.82 -33.69 -9.63
N ARG A 33 7.13 -33.36 -8.39
CA ARG A 33 8.37 -33.76 -7.73
C ARG A 33 8.49 -35.28 -7.63
N ILE A 34 7.42 -35.97 -7.20
CA ILE A 34 7.38 -37.44 -7.12
C ILE A 34 7.54 -38.06 -8.51
N ASP A 35 7.00 -37.43 -9.56
CA ASP A 35 7.14 -37.86 -10.96
C ASP A 35 8.54 -37.58 -11.55
N GLY A 36 9.46 -36.98 -10.78
CA GLY A 36 10.85 -36.75 -11.17
C GLY A 36 11.11 -35.40 -11.83
N ASP A 37 10.18 -34.45 -11.77
CA ASP A 37 10.44 -33.09 -12.26
C ASP A 37 11.43 -32.35 -11.36
N SER A 38 12.62 -32.11 -11.90
CA SER A 38 13.73 -31.46 -11.19
C SER A 38 13.42 -30.02 -10.74
N THR A 39 12.54 -29.31 -11.47
CA THR A 39 12.17 -27.93 -11.12
C THR A 39 11.24 -27.91 -9.91
N SER A 40 10.27 -28.81 -9.90
CA SER A 40 9.33 -28.99 -8.78
C SER A 40 10.06 -29.43 -7.51
N GLU A 41 11.05 -30.33 -7.62
CA GLU A 41 11.92 -30.69 -6.48
C GLU A 41 12.63 -29.47 -5.88
N GLN A 42 13.18 -28.58 -6.71
CA GLN A 42 13.87 -27.38 -6.25
C GLN A 42 12.93 -26.34 -5.61
N LEU A 43 11.68 -26.27 -6.07
CA LEU A 43 10.70 -25.27 -5.61
C LEU A 43 9.85 -25.74 -4.42
N TYR A 44 9.62 -27.05 -4.29
CA TYR A 44 8.70 -27.61 -3.30
C TYR A 44 9.09 -27.25 -1.86
N HIS A 45 10.36 -27.48 -1.49
CA HIS A 45 10.80 -27.22 -0.11
C HIS A 45 10.84 -25.74 0.27
N PRO A 46 11.34 -24.81 -0.58
CA PRO A 46 11.24 -23.38 -0.31
C PRO A 46 9.81 -22.90 -0.16
N ILE A 47 8.90 -23.28 -1.07
CA ILE A 47 7.49 -22.87 -1.01
C ILE A 47 6.84 -23.41 0.26
N ASN A 48 7.07 -24.68 0.63
CA ASN A 48 6.52 -25.27 1.84
C ASN A 48 7.29 -24.94 3.14
N SER A 49 7.96 -23.79 3.18
CA SER A 49 8.56 -23.27 4.40
C SER A 49 7.61 -22.28 5.08
N PHE A 50 7.55 -22.31 6.42
CA PHE A 50 6.73 -21.35 7.16
C PHE A 50 7.17 -19.90 6.87
N GLU A 51 8.46 -19.67 6.67
CA GLU A 51 9.02 -18.37 6.27
C GLU A 51 8.40 -17.85 4.96
N THR A 52 8.25 -18.71 3.95
CA THR A 52 7.63 -18.30 2.67
C THR A 52 6.13 -18.06 2.83
N ILE A 53 5.43 -18.92 3.57
CA ILE A 53 3.99 -18.76 3.84
C ILE A 53 3.72 -17.41 4.54
N ILE A 54 4.37 -17.16 5.68
CA ILE A 54 4.13 -15.93 6.45
C ILE A 54 4.57 -14.68 5.68
N CYS A 55 5.67 -14.73 4.92
CA CYS A 55 6.09 -13.60 4.10
C CYS A 55 5.09 -13.31 2.97
N ALA A 56 4.50 -14.34 2.36
CA ALA A 56 3.45 -14.16 1.36
C ALA A 56 2.20 -13.52 1.99
N CYS A 57 1.76 -13.99 3.16
CA CYS A 57 0.63 -13.39 3.90
C CYS A 57 0.89 -11.92 4.28
N ILE A 58 2.07 -11.61 4.82
CA ILE A 58 2.50 -10.24 5.11
C ILE A 58 2.45 -9.38 3.85
N ALA A 59 3.01 -9.88 2.75
CA ALA A 59 3.05 -9.16 1.49
C ALA A 59 1.67 -8.88 0.94
N CYS A 60 0.79 -9.88 0.91
CA CYS A 60 -0.58 -9.70 0.44
C CYS A 60 -1.36 -8.71 1.30
N PHE A 61 -1.24 -8.80 2.62
CA PHE A 61 -1.93 -7.90 3.54
C PHE A 61 -1.51 -6.44 3.31
N LEU A 62 -0.21 -6.15 3.35
CA LEU A 62 0.30 -4.77 3.26
C LEU A 62 0.16 -4.19 1.85
N LEU A 63 0.42 -4.98 0.81
CA LEU A 63 0.25 -4.53 -0.57
C LEU A 63 -1.23 -4.38 -0.95
N GLY A 64 -2.12 -5.15 -0.32
CA GLY A 64 -3.57 -5.01 -0.43
C GLY A 64 -4.04 -3.60 -0.06
N GLU A 65 -3.44 -2.97 0.95
CA GLU A 65 -3.77 -1.58 1.34
C GLU A 65 -3.33 -0.53 0.31
N ILE A 66 -2.31 -0.85 -0.50
CA ILE A 66 -1.76 0.04 -1.54
C ILE A 66 -2.49 -0.14 -2.89
N THR A 67 -3.14 -1.27 -3.11
CA THR A 67 -3.82 -1.57 -4.38
C THR A 67 -4.88 -0.53 -4.76
N PRO A 68 -5.78 -0.07 -3.86
CA PRO A 68 -6.79 0.94 -4.20
C PRO A 68 -6.18 2.25 -4.69
N ILE A 69 -5.12 2.72 -4.03
CA ILE A 69 -4.47 3.97 -4.42
C ILE A 69 -3.70 3.81 -5.73
N SER A 70 -3.10 2.64 -5.96
CA SER A 70 -2.40 2.35 -7.22
C SER A 70 -3.38 2.32 -8.40
N ARG A 71 -4.57 1.74 -8.22
CA ARG A 71 -5.64 1.76 -9.23
C ARG A 71 -6.16 3.18 -9.47
N LEU A 72 -6.38 3.96 -8.42
CA LEU A 72 -6.80 5.36 -8.53
C LEU A 72 -5.78 6.21 -9.29
N LEU A 73 -4.49 6.04 -8.99
CA LEU A 73 -3.42 6.80 -9.65
C LEU A 73 -3.26 6.46 -11.14
N GLN A 74 -3.79 5.32 -11.58
CA GLN A 74 -3.73 4.85 -12.96
C GLN A 74 -4.99 5.20 -13.78
N THR A 75 -6.01 5.83 -13.18
CA THR A 75 -7.19 6.24 -13.96
C THR A 75 -6.83 7.36 -14.93
N PRO A 76 -7.36 7.35 -16.16
CA PRO A 76 -7.02 8.34 -17.19
C PRO A 76 -7.44 9.76 -16.79
N THR A 77 -8.50 9.85 -15.99
CA THR A 77 -8.96 11.08 -15.35
C THR A 77 -8.70 10.94 -13.87
N ILE A 78 -7.80 11.75 -13.32
CA ILE A 78 -7.52 11.77 -11.89
C ILE A 78 -7.85 13.14 -11.31
N ASP A 79 -8.61 13.13 -10.23
CA ASP A 79 -8.83 14.29 -9.40
C ASP A 79 -7.73 14.35 -8.33
N PHE A 80 -6.89 15.38 -8.40
CA PHE A 80 -5.78 15.57 -7.46
C PHE A 80 -6.24 15.73 -6.00
N GLY A 81 -7.43 16.29 -5.76
CA GLY A 81 -7.99 16.46 -4.42
C GLY A 81 -8.43 15.13 -3.83
N ILE A 82 -9.12 14.31 -4.63
CA ILE A 82 -9.50 12.94 -4.27
C ILE A 82 -8.25 12.09 -4.04
N ALA A 83 -7.29 12.13 -4.96
CA ALA A 83 -6.03 11.40 -4.82
C ALA A 83 -5.27 11.80 -3.55
N HIS A 84 -5.16 13.10 -3.25
CA HIS A 84 -4.54 13.58 -2.01
C HIS A 84 -5.23 13.03 -0.75
N HIS A 85 -6.57 13.03 -0.74
CA HIS A 85 -7.34 12.47 0.36
C HIS A 85 -7.05 10.98 0.57
N HIS A 86 -7.03 10.20 -0.52
CA HIS A 86 -6.69 8.77 -0.46
C HIS A 86 -5.26 8.51 0.04
N VAL A 87 -4.27 9.31 -0.41
CA VAL A 87 -2.88 9.20 0.10
C VAL A 87 -2.84 9.46 1.60
N SER A 88 -3.47 10.54 2.04
CA SER A 88 -3.50 10.94 3.45
C SER A 88 -4.23 9.92 4.32
N SER A 89 -5.31 9.33 3.79
CA SER A 89 -6.04 8.24 4.46
C SER A 89 -5.16 6.99 4.58
N LEU A 90 -4.43 6.61 3.52
CA LEU A 90 -3.53 5.46 3.54
C LEU A 90 -2.41 5.60 4.57
N LEU A 91 -1.78 6.77 4.64
CA LEU A 91 -0.73 7.04 5.63
C LEU A 91 -1.26 6.92 7.07
N LYS A 92 -2.46 7.43 7.34
CA LYS A 92 -3.14 7.25 8.64
C LYS A 92 -3.46 5.78 8.93
N THR A 93 -3.84 5.02 7.91
CA THR A 93 -4.04 3.56 8.04
C THR A 93 -2.72 2.91 8.46
N PHE A 94 -1.60 3.22 7.80
CA PHE A 94 -0.29 2.70 8.18
C PHE A 94 0.13 3.07 9.61
N ASP A 95 -0.12 4.30 10.05
CA ASP A 95 0.10 4.71 11.44
C ASP A 95 -0.72 3.87 12.42
N THR A 96 -1.98 3.60 12.07
CA THR A 96 -2.89 2.76 12.87
C THR A 96 -2.44 1.31 12.88
N ARG A 97 -1.91 0.79 11.77
CA ARG A 97 -1.34 -0.56 11.67
C ARG A 97 -0.09 -0.69 12.53
N GLU A 98 0.79 0.31 12.52
CA GLU A 98 2.01 0.31 13.33
C GLU A 98 1.67 0.36 14.82
N ALA A 99 0.75 1.24 15.23
CA ALA A 99 0.35 1.38 16.63
C ALA A 99 -0.33 0.12 17.21
N ASN A 100 -1.08 -0.60 16.38
CA ASN A 100 -1.82 -1.80 16.77
C ASN A 100 -1.23 -3.07 16.13
N ALA A 101 0.08 -3.07 15.85
CA ALA A 101 0.72 -4.14 15.08
C ALA A 101 0.59 -5.51 15.75
N VAL A 102 0.58 -5.57 17.07
CA VAL A 102 0.41 -6.82 17.83
C VAL A 102 -0.91 -7.49 17.46
N ASP A 103 -2.02 -6.76 17.55
CA ASP A 103 -3.36 -7.32 17.31
C ASP A 103 -3.60 -7.64 15.82
N TYR A 104 -3.22 -6.73 14.92
CA TYR A 104 -3.42 -6.95 13.48
C TYR A 104 -2.55 -8.08 12.96
N PHE A 105 -1.28 -8.14 13.36
CA PHE A 105 -0.40 -9.20 12.94
C PHE A 105 -0.89 -10.55 13.45
N LYS A 106 -1.20 -10.64 14.75
CA LYS A 106 -1.64 -11.90 15.36
C LYS A 106 -2.95 -12.42 14.78
N ASN A 107 -4.00 -11.60 14.81
CA ASN A 107 -5.36 -12.06 14.54
C ASN A 107 -5.68 -12.20 13.05
N ILE A 108 -4.91 -11.55 12.18
CA ILE A 108 -5.16 -11.57 10.72
C ILE A 108 -4.03 -12.31 10.03
N VAL A 109 -2.82 -11.73 10.06
CA VAL A 109 -1.71 -12.20 9.21
C VAL A 109 -1.16 -13.54 9.69
N PHE A 110 -0.92 -13.68 10.99
CA PHE A 110 -0.34 -14.88 11.58
C PHE A 110 -1.33 -16.03 11.62
N GLU A 111 -2.61 -15.77 11.93
CA GLU A 111 -3.64 -16.80 11.91
C GLU A 111 -3.86 -17.35 10.49
N GLN A 112 -3.95 -16.49 9.47
CA GLN A 112 -4.04 -16.94 8.08
C GLN A 112 -2.83 -17.79 7.66
N ALA A 113 -1.62 -17.38 8.03
CA ALA A 113 -0.41 -18.16 7.76
C ALA A 113 -0.41 -19.52 8.49
N LYS A 114 -0.94 -19.56 9.73
CA LYS A 114 -1.11 -20.81 10.48
C LYS A 114 -2.11 -21.75 9.82
N GLU A 115 -3.22 -21.24 9.30
CA GLU A 115 -4.22 -22.05 8.60
C GLU A 115 -3.60 -22.72 7.37
N ILE A 116 -2.93 -21.96 6.51
CA ILE A 116 -2.23 -22.49 5.33
C ILE A 116 -1.15 -23.51 5.75
N ALA A 117 -0.33 -23.17 6.76
CA ALA A 117 0.72 -24.05 7.24
C ALA A 117 0.16 -25.36 7.82
N LYS A 118 -0.99 -25.30 8.50
CA LYS A 118 -1.67 -26.47 9.07
C LYS A 118 -2.15 -27.43 7.97
N GLU A 119 -2.73 -26.90 6.88
CA GLU A 119 -3.15 -27.72 5.75
C GLU A 119 -1.98 -28.42 5.05
N LEU A 120 -0.81 -27.78 5.04
CA LEU A 120 0.42 -28.30 4.44
C LEU A 120 1.31 -29.08 5.42
N PHE A 121 0.84 -29.31 6.65
CA PHE A 121 1.60 -29.97 7.73
C PHE A 121 2.95 -29.30 8.05
N VAL A 122 3.06 -27.98 7.84
CA VAL A 122 4.24 -27.16 8.12
C VAL A 122 4.13 -26.58 9.53
N GLN A 123 5.21 -26.69 10.32
CA GLN A 123 5.25 -26.13 11.68
C GLN A 123 5.67 -24.66 11.68
N PRO A 124 5.00 -23.80 12.46
CA PRO A 124 5.43 -22.42 12.68
C PRO A 124 6.85 -22.37 13.25
N THR A 125 7.76 -21.74 12.52
CA THR A 125 9.18 -21.64 12.91
C THR A 125 9.76 -20.28 12.54
N ALA A 126 10.56 -19.70 13.43
CA ALA A 126 11.33 -18.50 13.12
C ALA A 126 12.41 -18.80 12.07
N SER A 127 12.84 -17.78 11.31
CA SER A 127 13.79 -17.97 10.21
C SER A 127 15.11 -18.59 10.70
N ARG A 128 15.49 -19.72 10.10
CA ARG A 128 16.73 -20.45 10.42
C ARG A 128 17.98 -19.60 10.17
N THR A 129 17.95 -18.73 9.16
CA THR A 129 19.08 -17.88 8.78
C THR A 129 19.35 -16.82 9.83
N TYR A 130 18.28 -16.23 10.40
CA TYR A 130 18.40 -15.25 11.47
C TYR A 130 18.98 -15.87 12.75
N GLN A 131 18.46 -17.03 13.17
CA GLN A 131 18.95 -17.76 14.33
C GLN A 131 20.45 -18.09 14.24
N ARG A 132 20.94 -18.42 13.04
CA ARG A 132 22.36 -18.69 12.80
C ARG A 132 23.25 -17.44 12.92
N ARG A 133 22.73 -16.25 12.60
CA ARG A 133 23.50 -15.00 12.58
C ARG A 133 23.48 -14.25 13.91
N HIS A 134 22.39 -14.31 14.65
CA HIS A 134 22.19 -13.53 15.88
C HIS A 134 22.27 -14.36 17.17
N GLY A 135 22.62 -15.65 17.07
CA GLY A 135 22.65 -16.58 18.20
C GLY A 135 21.27 -17.14 18.54
N GLN A 136 21.22 -18.24 19.32
CA GLN A 136 20.00 -18.93 19.74
C GLN A 136 19.17 -18.12 20.75
N HIS A 137 18.71 -16.92 20.40
CA HIS A 137 17.54 -16.37 21.06
C HIS A 137 16.32 -17.06 20.45
N ILE A 138 15.67 -17.94 21.22
CA ILE A 138 14.36 -18.49 20.83
C ILE A 138 13.38 -17.32 20.90
N LEU A 139 13.23 -16.60 19.79
CA LEU A 139 12.13 -15.68 19.59
C LEU A 139 10.92 -16.49 19.15
N ASP A 140 9.79 -16.21 19.77
CA ASP A 140 8.52 -16.74 19.32
C ASP A 140 8.32 -16.39 17.82
N PRO A 141 7.91 -17.34 16.95
CA PRO A 141 7.77 -17.06 15.54
C PRO A 141 6.84 -15.87 15.24
N GLU A 142 5.78 -15.67 16.03
CA GLU A 142 4.87 -14.54 15.87
C GLU A 142 5.61 -13.22 16.09
N GLU A 143 6.29 -13.09 17.23
CA GLU A 143 7.06 -11.89 17.57
C GLU A 143 8.18 -11.61 16.56
N PHE A 144 8.89 -12.66 16.13
CA PHE A 144 9.96 -12.55 15.15
C PHE A 144 9.47 -11.95 13.83
N TYR A 145 8.45 -12.54 13.21
CA TYR A 145 7.96 -12.06 11.92
C TYR A 145 7.23 -10.71 12.04
N ARG A 146 6.56 -10.44 13.17
CA ARG A 146 5.97 -9.13 13.45
C ARG A 146 7.04 -8.04 13.43
N ASP A 147 8.09 -8.20 14.23
CA ASP A 147 9.04 -7.13 14.51
C ASP A 147 10.09 -6.97 13.40
N GLN A 148 10.57 -8.09 12.84
CA GLN A 148 11.66 -8.09 11.87
C GLN A 148 11.17 -7.96 10.41
N VAL A 149 9.95 -8.40 10.11
CA VAL A 149 9.45 -8.46 8.73
C VAL A 149 8.26 -7.51 8.54
N PHE A 150 7.17 -7.72 9.28
CA PHE A 150 5.94 -6.95 9.09
C PHE A 150 6.12 -5.46 9.37
N LEU A 151 6.64 -5.10 10.55
CA LEU A 151 6.87 -3.71 10.93
C LEU A 151 7.91 -3.04 10.04
N HIS A 152 8.98 -3.77 9.69
CA HIS A 152 10.00 -3.25 8.80
C HIS A 152 9.40 -2.92 7.42
N PHE A 153 8.67 -3.87 6.83
CA PHE A 153 8.07 -3.67 5.51
C PHE A 153 7.01 -2.56 5.53
N LEU A 154 6.16 -2.48 6.58
CA LEU A 154 5.19 -1.40 6.75
C LEU A 154 5.86 -0.02 6.76
N ARG A 155 6.97 0.13 7.50
CA ARG A 155 7.74 1.38 7.58
C ARG A 155 8.37 1.77 6.26
N GLU A 156 8.91 0.78 5.52
CA GLU A 156 9.43 1.00 4.18
C GLU A 156 8.33 1.47 3.23
N LEU A 157 7.18 0.80 3.22
CA LEU A 157 6.03 1.18 2.39
C LEU A 157 5.56 2.60 2.69
N LYS A 158 5.38 2.94 3.98
CA LYS A 158 5.04 4.30 4.42
C LYS A 158 6.04 5.33 3.89
N THR A 159 7.34 5.05 4.03
CA THR A 159 8.42 5.92 3.53
C THR A 159 8.36 6.09 2.02
N HIS A 160 8.05 5.02 1.28
CA HIS A 160 7.93 5.08 -0.17
C HIS A 160 6.72 5.89 -0.63
N VAL A 161 5.57 5.73 0.02
CA VAL A 161 4.36 6.51 -0.27
C VAL A 161 4.62 7.99 -0.03
N ASP A 162 5.21 8.33 1.12
CA ASP A 162 5.50 9.71 1.50
C ASP A 162 6.49 10.40 0.53
N LYS A 163 7.55 9.69 0.12
CA LYS A 163 8.56 10.22 -0.82
C LYS A 163 8.06 10.35 -2.25
N ARG A 164 7.18 9.46 -2.71
CA ARG A 164 6.76 9.40 -4.13
C ARG A 164 5.56 10.28 -4.44
N LEU A 165 4.74 10.62 -3.45
CA LEU A 165 3.48 11.35 -3.64
C LEU A 165 3.45 12.78 -3.05
N PRO A 166 4.57 13.53 -2.94
CA PRO A 166 4.56 14.87 -2.35
C PRO A 166 3.83 15.88 -3.23
N ILE A 167 3.68 15.60 -4.53
CA ILE A 167 2.96 16.45 -5.48
C ILE A 167 1.52 16.73 -5.02
N PHE A 168 0.85 15.75 -4.40
CA PHE A 168 -0.50 15.92 -3.87
C PHE A 168 -0.55 16.80 -2.62
N GLY A 169 0.57 16.94 -1.90
CA GLY A 169 0.70 17.84 -0.75
C GLY A 169 1.09 19.27 -1.13
N GLN A 170 1.35 19.57 -2.41
CA GLN A 170 1.72 20.92 -2.82
C GLN A 170 0.52 21.86 -2.68
N THR A 171 0.72 22.95 -1.94
CA THR A 171 -0.31 23.96 -1.68
C THR A 171 -0.93 24.49 -2.96
N ARG A 172 -0.14 24.68 -4.02
CA ARG A 172 -0.62 25.13 -5.33
C ARG A 172 -1.62 24.15 -5.94
N ILE A 173 -1.33 22.86 -5.93
CA ILE A 173 -2.22 21.83 -6.49
C ILE A 173 -3.50 21.72 -5.66
N GLN A 174 -3.40 21.77 -4.33
CA GLN A 174 -4.57 21.81 -3.45
C GLN A 174 -5.45 23.03 -3.71
N LEU A 175 -4.86 24.22 -3.92
CA LEU A 175 -5.61 25.43 -4.26
C LEU A 175 -6.31 25.31 -5.63
N LEU A 176 -5.65 24.71 -6.62
CA LEU A 176 -6.27 24.46 -7.94
C LEU A 176 -7.46 23.51 -7.84
N THR A 177 -7.41 22.49 -6.98
CA THR A 177 -8.56 21.59 -6.79
C THR A 177 -9.77 22.30 -6.17
N GLN A 178 -9.55 23.36 -5.39
CA GLN A 178 -10.61 24.17 -4.79
C GLN A 178 -11.27 25.15 -5.79
N LEU A 179 -10.68 25.36 -6.96
CA LEU A 179 -11.23 26.22 -8.02
C LEU A 179 -12.34 25.54 -8.84
N ARG A 180 -12.68 24.28 -8.59
CA ARG A 180 -13.80 23.63 -9.28
C ARG A 180 -15.12 24.29 -8.85
N PRO A 181 -16.03 24.64 -9.78
CA PRO A 181 -17.32 25.25 -9.45
C PRO A 181 -18.11 24.49 -8.38
N GLU A 182 -18.11 23.16 -8.43
CA GLU A 182 -18.72 22.27 -7.42
C GLU A 182 -18.21 22.52 -6.00
N HIS A 183 -16.92 22.82 -5.84
CA HIS A 183 -16.31 23.09 -4.54
C HIS A 183 -16.49 24.53 -4.10
N ILE A 184 -16.54 25.49 -5.02
CA ILE A 184 -16.79 26.91 -4.74
C ILE A 184 -18.23 27.12 -4.24
N THR A 185 -19.19 26.41 -4.82
CA THR A 185 -20.60 26.46 -4.41
C THR A 185 -20.85 25.71 -3.10
N SER A 186 -20.14 24.60 -2.85
CA SER A 186 -20.32 23.78 -1.65
C SER A 186 -19.53 24.24 -0.41
N THR A 187 -18.56 25.15 -0.55
CA THR A 187 -17.69 25.54 0.58
C THR A 187 -18.31 26.63 1.47
N ASN A 188 -18.33 26.37 2.78
CA ASN A 188 -18.48 27.39 3.83
C ASN A 188 -17.23 28.27 4.02
N CYS A 189 -16.21 28.12 3.17
CA CYS A 189 -14.96 28.87 3.28
C CYS A 189 -15.17 30.31 2.81
N SER A 190 -14.58 31.26 3.53
CA SER A 190 -14.65 32.68 3.17
C SER A 190 -13.98 32.91 1.82
N MET A 191 -14.74 33.38 0.83
CA MET A 191 -14.25 33.69 -0.54
C MET A 191 -13.03 34.61 -0.52
N THR A 192 -12.96 35.50 0.47
CA THR A 192 -11.84 36.43 0.66
C THR A 192 -10.55 35.74 1.09
N GLU A 193 -10.62 34.62 1.82
CA GLU A 193 -9.45 33.83 2.20
C GLU A 193 -8.92 33.01 1.01
N LEU A 194 -9.83 32.42 0.23
CA LEU A 194 -9.48 31.72 -1.01
C LEU A 194 -8.78 32.67 -1.99
N TYR A 195 -9.36 33.86 -2.21
CA TYR A 195 -8.77 34.89 -3.06
C TYR A 195 -7.37 35.30 -2.61
N LYS A 196 -7.15 35.55 -1.31
CA LYS A 196 -5.82 35.87 -0.78
C LYS A 196 -4.81 34.76 -1.09
N LYS A 197 -5.15 33.51 -0.79
CA LYS A 197 -4.27 32.36 -1.04
C LYS A 197 -3.95 32.17 -2.52
N LEU A 198 -4.94 32.37 -3.41
CA LEU A 198 -4.74 32.28 -4.85
C LEU A 198 -3.86 33.41 -5.37
N LYS A 199 -4.09 34.64 -4.90
CA LYS A 199 -3.27 35.79 -5.24
C LYS A 199 -1.82 35.54 -4.84
N ASP A 200 -1.56 35.15 -3.60
CA ASP A 200 -0.19 34.95 -3.10
C ASP A 200 0.57 33.84 -3.84
N ASN A 201 -0.13 32.87 -4.44
CA ASN A 201 0.49 31.72 -5.09
C ASN A 201 0.52 31.79 -6.63
N PHE A 202 -0.38 32.56 -7.25
CA PHE A 202 -0.60 32.55 -8.71
C PHE A 202 -0.68 33.94 -9.36
N PHE A 203 -0.46 35.05 -8.62
CA PHE A 203 -0.60 36.40 -9.17
C PHE A 203 0.10 36.61 -10.52
N ASP A 204 1.35 36.17 -10.63
CA ASP A 204 2.17 36.35 -11.84
C ASP A 204 1.79 35.40 -12.99
N HIS A 205 0.95 34.41 -12.71
CA HIS A 205 0.53 33.38 -13.67
C HIS A 205 -0.88 33.62 -14.23
N LEU A 206 -1.62 34.58 -13.68
CA LEU A 206 -3.00 34.86 -14.08
C LEU A 206 -3.04 35.89 -15.23
N PRO A 207 -3.89 35.68 -16.26
CA PRO A 207 -4.06 36.64 -17.35
C PRO A 207 -4.74 37.94 -16.90
N GLY A 208 -5.53 37.90 -15.82
CA GLY A 208 -6.28 39.04 -15.26
C GLY A 208 -6.34 39.02 -13.74
N PRO A 209 -5.20 39.17 -13.02
CA PRO A 209 -5.13 38.95 -11.58
C PRO A 209 -5.99 39.92 -10.75
N LEU A 210 -6.29 41.11 -11.29
CA LEU A 210 -7.16 42.10 -10.65
C LEU A 210 -8.65 41.75 -10.77
N GLN A 211 -9.03 40.92 -11.75
CA GLN A 211 -10.42 40.53 -12.01
C GLN A 211 -10.81 39.21 -11.33
N LEU A 212 -9.82 38.48 -10.79
CA LEU A 212 -9.99 37.16 -10.17
C LEU A 212 -11.12 37.10 -9.14
N PHE A 213 -11.26 38.11 -8.28
CA PHE A 213 -12.31 38.12 -7.26
C PHE A 213 -13.72 38.15 -7.88
N GLY A 214 -13.91 38.96 -8.91
CA GLY A 214 -15.20 39.05 -9.62
C GLY A 214 -15.52 37.79 -10.43
N GLU A 215 -14.51 37.10 -10.95
CA GLU A 215 -14.69 35.79 -11.59
C GLU A 215 -15.11 34.71 -10.60
N LEU A 216 -14.46 34.65 -9.43
CA LEU A 216 -14.81 33.70 -8.36
C LEU A 216 -16.24 33.92 -7.83
N GLU A 217 -16.68 35.17 -7.70
CA GLU A 217 -18.06 35.48 -7.32
C GLU A 217 -19.08 35.04 -8.37
N LYS A 218 -18.76 35.19 -9.67
CA LYS A 218 -19.62 34.67 -10.75
C LYS A 218 -19.76 33.16 -10.67
N TRP A 219 -18.64 32.44 -10.55
CA TRP A 219 -18.65 30.97 -10.48
C TRP A 219 -19.37 30.40 -9.25
N LYS A 220 -19.56 31.20 -8.20
CA LYS A 220 -20.36 30.82 -7.04
C LYS A 220 -21.88 30.91 -7.30
N ASN A 221 -22.28 31.81 -8.19
CA ASN A 221 -23.68 32.15 -8.44
C ASN A 221 -24.27 31.46 -9.69
N GLU A 222 -23.44 30.72 -10.44
CA GLU A 222 -23.82 29.82 -11.54
C GLU A 222 -24.10 28.41 -11.01
#